data_AF-A0A5D4SBN3-F1
#
_entry.id   AF-A0A5D4SBN3-F1
#
_cell.length_a   1.000
_cell.length_b   1.000
_cell.length_c   1.000
_cell.angle_alpha   90.00
_cell.angle_beta   90.00
_cell.angle_gamma   90.00
#
_symmetry.space_group_name_H-M   'P 1'
#
loop_
_entity.id
_entity.type
_entity.pdbx_description
1 polymer ?
#
loop_
_entity_poly.entity_id
_entity_poly.type
_entity_poly.pdbx_seq_one_letter_code
_entity_poly.pdbx_strand_id
1 'polypeptide(L)'
;MKPSYEDVKEARELLKEVAFKHWIQDDLFTWKWWVLLAATIIPWILWLKFHDKKRTFEILSYGLIWATVASLFDVIGGELILWGYPDKLLPMVPPLFPADITVIPVLFMFMYQFSKRFYSYFILSVLGSALFAYVFEPLFIKGEMFILHNWTHTKSFLGFIFLSQIVYVMIARLKSTII
;
A
#
# COMPACT_ATOMS: atom_id res chain seq x y z
N MET A 1 -19.60 28.66 15.83
CA MET A 1 -20.30 27.43 16.28
C MET A 1 -19.30 26.29 16.21
N LYS A 2 -19.27 25.36 17.18
CA LYS A 2 -18.43 24.16 17.06
C LYS A 2 -19.18 23.16 16.16
N PRO A 3 -18.51 22.52 15.18
CA PRO A 3 -19.17 21.53 14.33
C PRO A 3 -19.68 20.36 15.18
N SER A 4 -20.91 19.95 14.89
CA SER A 4 -21.59 18.79 15.46
C SER A 4 -21.28 17.53 14.67
N TYR A 5 -21.72 16.37 15.18
CA TYR A 5 -21.62 15.11 14.44
C TYR A 5 -22.47 15.12 13.17
N GLU A 6 -23.62 15.81 13.16
CA GLU A 6 -24.46 15.92 11.96
C GLU A 6 -23.75 16.71 10.86
N ASP A 7 -23.03 17.78 11.18
CA ASP A 7 -22.23 18.53 10.20
C ASP A 7 -21.17 17.63 9.53
N VAL A 8 -20.54 16.74 10.32
CA VAL A 8 -19.55 15.76 9.80
C VAL A 8 -20.23 14.70 8.92
N LYS A 9 -21.42 14.25 9.31
CA LYS A 9 -22.19 13.26 8.55
C LYS A 9 -22.64 13.83 7.20
N GLU A 10 -23.18 15.05 7.18
CA GLU A 10 -23.57 15.74 5.93
C GLU A 10 -22.37 15.90 4.99
N ALA A 11 -21.21 16.30 5.51
CA ALA A 11 -19.98 16.39 4.71
C ALA A 11 -19.55 15.03 4.14
N ARG A 12 -19.70 13.94 4.90
CA ARG A 12 -19.41 12.57 4.44
C ARG A 12 -20.39 12.09 3.38
N GLU A 13 -21.67 12.43 3.51
CA GLU A 13 -22.69 12.09 2.51
C GLU A 13 -22.41 12.79 1.18
N LEU A 14 -22.05 14.08 1.22
CA LEU A 14 -21.62 14.83 0.05
C LEU A 14 -20.36 14.22 -0.59
N LEU A 15 -19.33 13.93 0.23
CA LEU A 15 -18.09 13.29 -0.25
C LEU A 15 -18.38 11.96 -0.95
N LYS A 16 -19.21 11.11 -0.32
CA LYS A 16 -19.60 9.81 -0.89
C LYS A 16 -20.27 9.99 -2.25
N GLU A 17 -21.21 10.92 -2.37
CA GLU A 17 -21.93 11.16 -3.63
C GLU A 17 -21.00 11.65 -4.74
N VAL A 18 -20.18 12.67 -4.46
CA VAL A 18 -19.25 13.24 -5.43
C VAL A 18 -18.20 12.22 -5.86
N ALA A 19 -17.60 11.50 -4.90
CA ALA A 19 -16.59 10.48 -5.19
C ALA A 19 -17.16 9.32 -6.02
N PHE A 20 -18.39 8.89 -5.76
CA PHE A 20 -19.02 7.82 -6.53
C PHE A 20 -19.36 8.26 -7.97
N LYS A 21 -19.85 9.49 -8.14
CA LYS A 21 -20.12 10.05 -9.47
C LYS A 21 -18.83 10.17 -10.29
N HIS A 22 -17.78 10.76 -9.70
CA HIS A 22 -16.44 10.82 -10.28
C HIS A 22 -15.94 9.44 -10.69
N TRP A 23 -16.03 8.45 -9.79
CA TRP A 23 -15.56 7.10 -10.09
C TRP A 23 -16.30 6.44 -11.26
N ILE A 24 -17.64 6.56 -11.34
CA ILE A 24 -18.40 5.98 -12.46
C ILE A 24 -18.08 6.68 -13.78
N GLN A 25 -17.92 8.00 -13.76
CA GLN A 25 -17.83 8.83 -14.96
C GLN A 25 -16.40 8.90 -15.51
N ASP A 26 -15.41 8.98 -14.62
CA ASP A 26 -14.04 9.33 -14.94
C ASP A 26 -13.03 8.22 -14.65
N ASP A 27 -13.30 7.32 -13.69
CA ASP A 27 -12.35 6.25 -13.34
C ASP A 27 -12.68 4.92 -14.02
N LEU A 28 -13.92 4.44 -13.87
CA LEU A 28 -14.32 3.08 -14.21
C LEU A 28 -14.05 2.76 -15.70
N PHE A 29 -13.36 1.65 -15.93
CA PHE A 29 -12.96 1.15 -17.26
C PHE A 29 -12.00 2.04 -18.06
N THR A 30 -11.46 3.11 -17.48
CA THR A 30 -10.32 3.81 -18.07
C THR A 30 -9.06 2.94 -18.06
N TRP A 31 -8.05 3.34 -18.84
CA TRP A 31 -6.76 2.65 -18.83
C TRP A 31 -6.12 2.63 -17.43
N LYS A 32 -6.33 3.69 -16.62
CA LYS A 32 -5.85 3.78 -15.24
C LYS A 32 -6.52 2.73 -14.37
N TRP A 33 -7.83 2.54 -14.50
CA TRP A 33 -8.57 1.49 -13.78
C TRP A 33 -8.06 0.08 -14.13
N TRP A 34 -7.78 -0.19 -15.40
CA TRP A 34 -7.17 -1.46 -15.81
C TRP A 34 -5.76 -1.65 -15.26
N VAL A 35 -4.95 -0.59 -15.16
CA VAL A 35 -3.63 -0.64 -14.50
C VAL A 35 -3.79 -0.97 -13.01
N LEU A 36 -4.74 -0.34 -12.32
CA LEU A 36 -5.03 -0.63 -10.91
C LEU A 36 -5.53 -2.07 -10.71
N LEU A 37 -6.40 -2.56 -11.60
CA LEU A 37 -6.89 -3.94 -11.57
C LEU A 37 -5.75 -4.94 -11.79
N ALA A 38 -4.89 -4.69 -12.78
CA ALA A 38 -3.72 -5.51 -13.05
C ALA A 38 -2.74 -5.50 -11.86
N ALA A 39 -2.51 -4.33 -11.25
CA ALA A 39 -1.70 -4.19 -10.05
C ALA A 39 -2.28 -4.98 -8.86
N THR A 40 -3.60 -5.12 -8.78
CA THR A 40 -4.25 -5.98 -7.78
C THR A 40 -4.08 -7.48 -8.07
N ILE A 41 -4.21 -7.92 -9.32
CA ILE A 41 -4.29 -9.36 -9.65
C ILE A 41 -2.91 -9.99 -9.85
N ILE A 42 -2.03 -9.33 -10.61
CA ILE A 42 -0.76 -9.91 -11.07
C ILE A 42 0.16 -10.31 -9.90
N PRO A 43 0.40 -9.46 -8.88
CA PRO A 43 1.29 -9.83 -7.77
C PRO A 43 0.82 -11.11 -7.06
N TRP A 44 -0.48 -11.26 -6.81
CA TRP A 44 -1.00 -12.47 -6.17
C TRP A 44 -0.85 -13.72 -7.02
N ILE A 45 -1.06 -13.64 -8.34
CA ILE A 45 -0.78 -14.75 -9.27
C ILE A 45 0.71 -15.15 -9.18
N LEU A 46 1.62 -14.18 -9.19
CA LEU A 46 3.05 -14.43 -9.05
C LEU A 46 3.36 -15.07 -7.69
N TRP A 47 2.77 -14.56 -6.61
CA TRP A 47 2.97 -15.12 -5.27
C TRP A 47 2.49 -16.57 -5.19
N LEU A 48 1.28 -16.87 -5.69
CA LEU A 48 0.76 -18.25 -5.72
C LEU A 48 1.67 -19.21 -6.48
N LYS A 49 2.32 -18.73 -7.56
CA LYS A 49 3.23 -19.53 -8.37
C LYS A 49 4.60 -19.74 -7.74
N PHE A 50 5.16 -18.73 -7.05
CA PHE A 50 6.58 -18.70 -6.69
C PHE A 50 6.89 -18.69 -5.19
N HIS A 51 5.89 -18.58 -4.30
CA HIS A 51 6.17 -18.54 -2.86
C HIS A 51 6.74 -19.87 -2.33
N ASP A 52 7.56 -19.78 -1.28
CA ASP A 52 8.06 -20.93 -0.53
C ASP A 52 6.93 -21.61 0.26
N LYS A 53 6.45 -22.73 -0.29
CA LYS A 53 5.36 -23.54 0.28
C LYS A 53 5.67 -24.10 1.68
N LYS A 54 6.94 -24.19 2.09
CA LYS A 54 7.33 -24.67 3.44
C LYS A 54 7.14 -23.59 4.50
N ARG A 55 7.13 -22.33 4.10
CA ARG A 55 7.03 -21.14 4.96
C ARG A 55 5.75 -20.34 4.69
N THR A 56 4.73 -20.94 4.08
CA THR A 56 3.51 -20.23 3.65
C THR A 56 2.87 -19.43 4.78
N PHE A 57 2.68 -20.02 5.97
CA PHE A 57 2.06 -19.31 7.10
C PHE A 57 2.91 -18.12 7.57
N GLU A 58 4.23 -18.29 7.66
CA GLU A 58 5.18 -17.24 8.05
C GLU A 58 5.15 -16.07 7.04
N ILE A 59 5.22 -16.39 5.74
CA ILE A 59 5.24 -15.41 4.65
C ILE A 59 3.89 -14.67 4.56
N LEU A 60 2.76 -15.40 4.66
CA LEU A 60 1.44 -14.78 4.69
C LEU A 60 1.24 -13.89 5.92
N SER A 61 1.73 -14.31 7.08
CA SER A 61 1.68 -13.49 8.30
C SER A 61 2.48 -12.20 8.12
N TYR A 62 3.67 -12.31 7.53
CA TYR A 62 4.49 -11.14 7.17
C TYR A 62 3.75 -10.20 6.20
N GLY A 63 3.15 -10.76 5.14
CA GLY A 63 2.35 -10.00 4.17
C GLY A 63 1.12 -9.33 4.80
N LEU A 64 0.42 -10.02 5.69
CA LEU A 64 -0.75 -9.48 6.40
C LEU A 64 -0.39 -8.30 7.30
N ILE A 65 0.71 -8.41 8.06
CA ILE A 65 1.19 -7.29 8.88
C ILE A 65 1.56 -6.11 7.99
N TRP A 66 2.26 -6.34 6.88
CA TRP A 66 2.55 -5.30 5.90
C TRP A 66 1.30 -4.62 5.35
N ALA A 67 0.32 -5.41 4.90
CA ALA A 67 -0.93 -4.90 4.38
C ALA A 67 -1.66 -4.03 5.41
N THR A 68 -1.63 -4.47 6.68
CA THR A 68 -2.26 -3.75 7.80
C THR A 68 -1.57 -2.42 8.05
N VAL A 69 -0.24 -2.39 8.17
CA VAL A 69 0.48 -1.15 8.45
C VAL A 69 0.41 -0.20 7.25
N ALA A 70 0.55 -0.69 6.01
CA ALA A 70 0.42 0.13 4.81
C ALA A 70 -0.96 0.80 4.77
N SER A 71 -2.04 0.01 4.88
CA SER A 71 -3.41 0.52 4.87
C SER A 71 -3.66 1.54 5.99
N LEU A 72 -3.12 1.31 7.19
CA LEU A 72 -3.31 2.23 8.31
C LEU A 72 -2.60 3.56 8.09
N PHE A 73 -1.35 3.53 7.64
CA PHE A 73 -0.60 4.75 7.33
C PHE A 73 -1.19 5.49 6.13
N ASP A 74 -1.77 4.77 5.17
CA ASP A 74 -2.42 5.37 4.01
C ASP A 74 -3.72 6.08 4.40
N VAL A 75 -4.55 5.45 5.25
CA VAL A 75 -5.73 6.11 5.85
C VAL A 75 -5.32 7.38 6.61
N ILE A 76 -4.31 7.29 7.48
CA ILE A 76 -3.84 8.46 8.24
C ILE A 76 -3.32 9.55 7.29
N GLY A 77 -2.55 9.17 6.26
CA GLY A 77 -1.99 10.10 5.29
C GLY A 77 -3.04 10.80 4.45
N GLY A 78 -4.08 10.07 4.01
CA GLY A 78 -5.22 10.62 3.30
C GLY A 78 -6.06 11.57 4.16
N GLU A 79 -6.35 11.20 5.41
CA GLU A 79 -7.09 12.05 6.36
C GLU A 79 -6.32 13.34 6.70
N LEU A 80 -4.98 13.27 6.74
CA LEU A 80 -4.11 14.44 6.94
C LEU A 80 -3.83 15.23 5.64
N ILE A 81 -4.38 14.80 4.50
CA ILE A 81 -4.17 15.41 3.17
C ILE A 81 -2.68 15.55 2.87
N LEU A 82 -1.90 14.50 3.17
CA LEU A 82 -0.48 14.43 2.86
C LEU A 82 -0.27 14.07 1.38
N TRP A 83 -1.15 13.23 0.85
CA TRP A 83 -1.24 12.80 -0.54
C TRP A 83 -2.68 12.39 -0.88
N GLY A 84 -2.95 12.17 -2.17
CA GLY A 84 -4.28 11.81 -2.66
C GLY A 84 -4.23 10.96 -3.93
N TYR A 85 -5.36 10.31 -4.20
CA TYR A 85 -5.55 9.39 -5.33
C TYR A 85 -6.72 9.87 -6.18
N PRO A 86 -6.45 10.52 -7.33
CA PRO A 86 -7.50 11.00 -8.24
C PRO A 86 -8.35 9.86 -8.79
N ASP A 87 -7.72 8.72 -9.09
CA ASP A 87 -8.38 7.55 -9.67
C ASP A 87 -8.35 6.38 -8.68
N LYS A 88 -9.46 5.65 -8.55
CA LYS A 88 -9.58 4.49 -7.66
C LYS A 88 -10.05 3.22 -8.38
N LEU A 89 -9.59 2.07 -7.89
CA LEU A 89 -10.12 0.78 -8.34
C LEU A 89 -11.55 0.58 -7.86
N LEU A 90 -11.79 0.85 -6.57
CA LEU A 90 -13.07 0.73 -5.89
C LEU A 90 -13.40 2.06 -5.17
N PRO A 91 -14.62 2.58 -5.28
CA PRO A 91 -14.97 3.90 -4.75
C PRO A 91 -15.11 3.93 -3.21
N MET A 92 -15.40 2.77 -2.59
CA MET A 92 -15.72 2.66 -1.16
C MET A 92 -14.55 2.20 -0.28
N VAL A 93 -13.49 1.66 -0.88
CA VAL A 93 -12.38 1.10 -0.11
C VAL A 93 -11.41 2.23 0.27
N PRO A 94 -10.89 2.26 1.52
CA PRO A 94 -9.82 3.17 1.93
C PRO A 94 -8.58 3.09 1.00
N PRO A 95 -7.63 4.02 1.12
CA PRO A 95 -6.80 4.48 0.02
C PRO A 95 -5.88 3.40 -0.62
N LEU A 96 -5.42 3.72 -1.83
CA LEU A 96 -4.94 2.86 -2.93
C LEU A 96 -4.85 1.34 -2.64
N PHE A 97 -6.01 0.67 -2.50
CA PHE A 97 -6.13 -0.80 -2.28
C PHE A 97 -5.13 -1.66 -3.08
N PRO A 98 -4.90 -1.39 -4.39
CA PRO A 98 -3.88 -2.13 -5.14
C PRO A 98 -2.47 -2.01 -4.53
N ALA A 99 -2.04 -0.83 -4.09
CA ALA A 99 -0.73 -0.69 -3.47
C ALA A 99 -0.67 -1.36 -2.09
N ASP A 100 -1.63 -1.04 -1.22
CA ASP A 100 -1.54 -1.34 0.21
C ASP A 100 -1.70 -2.82 0.54
N ILE A 101 -2.59 -3.53 -0.17
CA ILE A 101 -2.91 -4.92 0.14
C ILE A 101 -2.23 -5.88 -0.83
N THR A 102 -1.79 -5.40 -2.00
CA THR A 102 -1.26 -6.28 -3.05
C THR A 102 0.19 -5.98 -3.40
N VAL A 103 0.50 -4.85 -4.04
CA VAL A 103 1.83 -4.62 -4.62
C VAL A 103 2.89 -4.51 -3.52
N ILE A 104 2.68 -3.68 -2.50
CA ILE A 104 3.64 -3.49 -1.41
C ILE A 104 3.80 -4.80 -0.61
N PRO A 105 2.74 -5.41 -0.04
CA PRO A 105 2.91 -6.62 0.76
C PRO A 105 3.52 -7.78 -0.02
N VAL A 106 3.10 -8.02 -1.27
CA VAL A 106 3.60 -9.14 -2.07
C VAL A 106 5.06 -8.96 -2.43
N LEU A 107 5.48 -7.75 -2.81
CA LEU A 107 6.86 -7.48 -3.14
C LEU A 107 7.76 -7.66 -1.90
N PHE A 108 7.34 -7.15 -0.74
CA PHE A 108 8.09 -7.35 0.51
C PHE A 108 8.05 -8.81 0.98
N MET A 109 6.99 -9.58 0.73
CA MET A 109 6.95 -11.04 0.96
C MET A 109 8.02 -11.76 0.13
N PHE A 110 8.23 -11.36 -1.12
CA PHE A 110 9.32 -11.90 -1.96
C PHE A 110 10.70 -11.53 -1.40
N MET A 111 10.91 -10.27 -1.02
CA MET A 111 12.17 -9.84 -0.41
C MET A 111 12.47 -10.61 0.88
N TYR A 112 11.45 -10.81 1.71
CA TYR A 112 11.56 -11.57 2.95
C TYR A 112 11.93 -13.04 2.70
N GLN A 113 11.22 -13.73 1.81
CA GLN A 113 11.47 -15.16 1.59
C GLN A 113 12.82 -15.45 0.91
N PHE A 114 13.30 -14.55 0.02
CA PHE A 114 14.59 -14.70 -0.64
C PHE A 114 15.79 -14.29 0.23
N SER A 115 15.54 -13.64 1.36
CA SER A 115 16.58 -13.24 2.30
C SER A 115 16.92 -14.35 3.28
N LYS A 116 18.18 -14.82 3.25
CA LYS A 116 18.68 -15.82 4.21
C LYS A 116 19.20 -15.20 5.52
N ARG A 117 19.55 -13.92 5.49
CA ARG A 117 20.12 -13.17 6.62
C ARG A 117 19.50 -11.78 6.71
N PHE A 118 19.58 -11.19 7.90
CA PHE A 118 19.10 -9.82 8.12
C PHE A 118 19.76 -8.81 7.17
N TYR A 119 21.07 -8.92 6.95
CA TYR A 119 21.78 -7.98 6.07
C TYR A 119 21.29 -8.03 4.61
N SER A 120 21.05 -9.23 4.07
CA SER A 120 20.47 -9.37 2.71
C SER A 120 19.05 -8.80 2.65
N TYR A 121 18.26 -8.99 3.71
CA TYR A 121 16.92 -8.42 3.78
C TYR A 121 16.96 -6.89 3.82
N PHE A 122 17.84 -6.33 4.65
CA PHE A 122 18.02 -4.89 4.76
C PHE A 122 18.33 -4.27 3.40
N ILE A 123 19.30 -4.82 2.65
CA ILE A 123 19.62 -4.34 1.31
C ILE A 123 18.41 -4.42 0.38
N LEU A 124 17.73 -5.58 0.31
CA LEU A 124 16.56 -5.73 -0.56
C LEU A 124 15.44 -4.75 -0.19
N SER A 125 15.20 -4.53 1.10
CA SER A 125 14.19 -3.58 1.57
C SER A 125 14.53 -2.14 1.23
N VAL A 126 15.81 -1.74 1.28
CA VAL A 126 16.27 -0.41 0.83
C VAL A 126 16.05 -0.24 -0.67
N LEU A 127 16.42 -1.25 -1.48
CA LEU A 127 16.19 -1.23 -2.93
C LEU A 127 14.70 -1.21 -3.28
N GLY A 128 13.87 -1.98 -2.58
CA GLY A 128 12.42 -1.98 -2.72
C GLY A 128 11.80 -0.64 -2.36
N SER A 129 12.24 -0.05 -1.26
CA SER A 129 11.80 1.28 -0.83
C SER A 129 12.16 2.35 -1.86
N ALA A 130 13.36 2.28 -2.45
CA ALA A 130 13.76 3.18 -3.53
C ALA A 130 12.92 2.98 -4.79
N LEU A 131 12.60 1.72 -5.15
CA LEU A 131 11.72 1.39 -6.27
C LEU A 131 10.33 2.01 -6.09
N PHE A 132 9.73 1.91 -4.90
CA PHE A 132 8.43 2.54 -4.65
C PHE A 132 8.51 4.06 -4.68
N ALA A 133 9.40 4.65 -3.88
CA ALA A 133 9.43 6.09 -3.66
C ALA A 133 9.94 6.88 -4.87
N TYR A 134 10.86 6.33 -5.66
CA TYR A 134 11.54 7.06 -6.74
C TYR A 134 11.26 6.51 -8.14
N VAL A 135 10.51 5.41 -8.26
CA VAL A 135 10.07 4.90 -9.58
C VAL A 135 8.55 4.85 -9.64
N PHE A 136 7.88 4.09 -8.77
CA PHE A 136 6.42 3.93 -8.86
C PHE A 136 5.68 5.22 -8.51
N GLU A 137 6.01 5.90 -7.42
CA GLU A 137 5.36 7.16 -7.07
C GLU A 137 5.48 8.21 -8.19
N PRO A 138 6.68 8.53 -8.73
CA PRO A 138 6.80 9.44 -9.87
C PRO A 138 6.05 9.00 -11.13
N LEU A 139 6.02 7.69 -11.44
CA LEU A 139 5.25 7.17 -12.57
C LEU A 139 3.75 7.37 -12.38
N PHE A 140 3.24 7.17 -11.17
CA PHE A 140 1.84 7.40 -10.84
C PHE A 140 1.50 8.90 -10.86
N ILE A 141 2.39 9.78 -10.39
CA ILE A 141 2.23 11.23 -10.53
C ILE A 141 2.16 11.63 -12.00
N LYS A 142 3.08 11.11 -12.83
CA LYS A 142 3.09 11.37 -14.28
C LYS A 142 1.83 10.83 -14.97
N GLY A 143 1.28 9.72 -14.47
CA GLY A 143 0.01 9.16 -14.91
C GLY A 143 -1.22 9.83 -14.31
N GLU A 144 -1.06 10.88 -13.50
CA GLU A 144 -2.13 11.60 -12.80
C GLU A 144 -2.96 10.71 -11.84
N MET A 145 -2.38 9.60 -11.37
CA MET A 145 -3.01 8.62 -10.47
C MET A 145 -2.62 8.82 -9.00
N PHE A 146 -1.67 9.73 -8.73
CA PHE A 146 -1.18 10.04 -7.39
C PHE A 146 -0.79 11.51 -7.31
N ILE A 147 -1.15 12.17 -6.21
CA ILE A 147 -0.81 13.57 -5.95
C ILE A 147 -0.14 13.67 -4.58
N LEU A 148 1.01 14.35 -4.52
CA LEU A 148 1.67 14.71 -3.27
C LEU A 148 1.27 16.14 -2.87
N HIS A 149 0.87 16.33 -1.62
CA HIS A 149 0.53 17.65 -1.07
C HIS A 149 1.62 18.15 -0.12
N ASN A 150 1.64 17.65 1.12
CA ASN A 150 2.64 18.01 2.15
C ASN A 150 3.61 16.85 2.46
N TRP A 151 3.78 15.97 1.47
CA TRP A 151 4.62 14.78 1.54
C TRP A 151 5.69 14.79 0.45
N THR A 152 6.74 14.00 0.63
CA THR A 152 7.85 13.92 -0.34
C THR A 152 8.25 12.48 -0.56
N HIS A 153 8.78 12.19 -1.75
CA HIS A 153 9.35 10.87 -2.08
C HIS A 153 10.39 10.42 -1.05
N THR A 154 11.19 11.33 -0.51
CA THR A 154 12.16 11.00 0.53
C THR A 154 11.50 10.56 1.84
N LYS A 155 10.38 11.18 2.22
CA LYS A 155 9.61 10.71 3.39
C LYS A 155 9.03 9.32 3.15
N SER A 156 8.49 9.04 1.96
CA SER A 156 8.05 7.69 1.57
C SER A 156 9.18 6.68 1.63
N PHE A 157 10.34 7.00 1.04
CA PHE A 157 11.52 6.15 1.03
C PHE A 157 11.97 5.75 2.44
N LEU A 158 12.11 6.73 3.34
CA LEU A 158 12.48 6.47 4.74
C LEU A 158 11.37 5.71 5.48
N GLY A 159 10.11 6.01 5.20
CA GLY A 159 8.95 5.31 5.76
C GLY A 159 8.94 3.83 5.40
N PHE A 160 9.10 3.48 4.11
CA PHE A 160 9.17 2.09 3.66
C PHE A 160 10.35 1.34 4.29
N ILE A 161 11.54 1.95 4.39
CA ILE A 161 12.68 1.33 5.08
C ILE A 161 12.31 1.07 6.54
N PHE A 162 11.83 2.08 7.26
CA PHE A 162 11.51 1.97 8.67
C PHE A 162 10.46 0.88 8.95
N LEU A 163 9.34 0.90 8.22
CA LEU A 163 8.28 -0.10 8.33
C LEU A 163 8.79 -1.50 8.00
N SER A 164 9.60 -1.65 6.95
CA SER A 164 10.18 -2.94 6.59
C SER A 164 11.01 -3.57 7.71
N GLN A 165 11.76 -2.77 8.47
CA GLN A 165 12.55 -3.28 9.58
C GLN A 165 11.66 -3.67 10.77
N ILE A 166 10.64 -2.87 11.08
CA ILE A 166 9.66 -3.19 12.13
C ILE A 166 8.98 -4.53 11.83
N VAL A 167 8.42 -4.69 10.63
CA VAL A 167 7.68 -5.91 10.27
C VAL A 167 8.61 -7.14 10.27
N TYR A 168 9.85 -6.99 9.78
CA TYR A 168 10.84 -8.06 9.85
C TYR A 168 11.13 -8.48 11.29
N VAL A 169 11.40 -7.52 12.18
CA VAL A 169 11.71 -7.80 13.59
C VAL A 169 10.53 -8.44 14.30
N MET A 170 9.30 -8.00 14.02
CA MET A 170 8.08 -8.61 14.56
C MET A 170 7.98 -10.09 14.20
N ILE A 171 8.11 -10.43 12.91
CA ILE A 171 8.05 -11.83 12.45
C ILE A 171 9.23 -12.64 12.99
N ALA A 172 10.44 -12.09 12.99
CA ALA A 172 11.62 -12.76 13.52
C ALA A 172 11.47 -13.10 15.01
N ARG A 173 10.89 -12.20 15.82
CA ARG A 173 10.59 -12.44 17.23
C ARG A 173 9.52 -13.51 17.42
N LEU A 174 8.40 -13.42 16.70
CA LEU A 174 7.34 -14.42 16.76
C LEU A 174 7.86 -15.83 16.43
N LYS A 175 8.74 -15.94 15.44
CA LYS A 175 9.41 -17.20 15.09
C LYS A 175 10.28 -17.74 16.21
N SER A 176 11.07 -16.89 16.87
CA SER A 176 11.94 -17.29 17.98
C SER A 176 11.20 -17.72 19.26
N THR A 177 9.91 -17.43 19.37
CA THR A 177 9.08 -17.82 20.52
C THR A 177 8.40 -19.19 20.32
N ILE A 178 8.28 -19.65 19.07
CA ILE A 178 7.54 -20.88 18.71
C ILE A 178 8.51 -22.08 18.54
N ILE A 179 9.81 -21.83 18.36
CA ILE A 179 10.87 -22.83 18.21
C ILE A 179 11.74 -22.81 19.46
#